data_AF-W9SF75-F1
#
_entry.id   AF-W9SF75-F1
#
_cell.length_a   1.000
_cell.length_b   1.000
_cell.length_c   1.000
_cell.angle_alpha   90.00
_cell.angle_beta   90.00
_cell.angle_gamma   90.00
#
_symmetry.space_group_name_H-M   'P 1'
#
loop_
_entity.id
_entity.type
_entity.pdbx_description
1 polymer ?
#
loop_
_entity_poly.entity_id
_entity_poly.type
_entity_poly.pdbx_seq_one_letter_code
_entity_poly.pdbx_strand_id
1 'polypeptide(L)'
;MSIWNYVVTAHKPTNVTHSCVGNFTSSGELNLIIAKCTRIEIHLLSPQGLQPMLDVPIYGRIATLELFRPHGETQDLLFIATERYKFCVLQWDAETSELITRFKHEIEVKLVYANFVLKFVNTYFLYPEVKATFIEVEDKHFVLEQMILK
;
A
#
# COMPACT_ATOMS: atom_id res chain seq x y z
N MET A 1 21.60 -19.39 -32.80
CA MET A 1 21.90 -18.04 -32.27
C MET A 1 20.84 -17.70 -31.24
N SER A 2 21.23 -17.26 -30.04
CA SER A 2 20.28 -16.73 -29.06
C SER A 2 19.83 -15.33 -29.50
N ILE A 3 18.53 -15.07 -29.42
CA ILE A 3 17.91 -13.77 -29.73
C ILE A 3 17.79 -12.99 -28.41
N TRP A 4 18.26 -11.74 -28.40
CA TRP A 4 18.15 -10.83 -27.26
C TRP A 4 17.10 -9.77 -27.58
N ASN A 5 16.12 -9.61 -26.70
CA ASN A 5 15.04 -8.64 -26.86
C ASN A 5 15.13 -7.54 -25.80
N TYR A 6 14.88 -6.29 -26.21
CA TYR A 6 14.70 -5.15 -25.32
C TYR A 6 13.24 -4.72 -25.36
N VAL A 7 12.61 -4.61 -24.20
CA VAL A 7 11.20 -4.23 -24.06
C VAL A 7 11.10 -2.94 -23.27
N VAL A 8 10.34 -1.97 -23.79
CA VAL A 8 10.14 -0.66 -23.19
C VAL A 8 8.65 -0.28 -23.22
N THR A 9 8.21 0.48 -22.23
CA THR A 9 6.83 0.98 -22.16
C THR A 9 6.68 2.24 -23.00
N ALA A 10 5.92 2.18 -24.10
CA ALA A 10 5.63 3.36 -24.93
C ALA A 10 4.62 4.32 -24.26
N HIS A 11 3.61 3.77 -23.58
CA HIS A 11 2.60 4.53 -22.86
C HIS A 11 2.33 3.90 -21.50
N LYS A 12 2.32 4.71 -20.44
CA LYS A 12 2.00 4.22 -19.08
C LYS A 12 0.54 3.74 -19.00
N PRO A 13 0.22 2.76 -18.16
CA PRO A 13 -1.17 2.36 -17.94
C PRO A 13 -2.03 3.56 -17.49
N THR A 14 -3.21 3.73 -18.10
CA THR A 14 -4.13 4.85 -17.79
C THR A 14 -5.35 4.41 -16.99
N ASN A 15 -5.69 3.12 -17.05
CA ASN A 15 -6.83 2.58 -16.32
C ASN A 15 -6.55 2.60 -14.82
N VAL A 16 -7.47 3.22 -14.07
CA VAL A 16 -7.45 3.26 -12.61
C VAL A 16 -8.13 1.99 -12.10
N THR A 17 -7.40 1.21 -11.30
CA THR A 17 -7.90 -0.04 -10.71
C THR A 17 -8.30 0.12 -9.25
N HIS A 18 -7.56 0.92 -8.48
CA HIS A 18 -7.88 1.22 -7.08
C HIS A 18 -7.61 2.69 -6.77
N SER A 19 -8.28 3.20 -5.76
CA SER A 19 -8.02 4.53 -5.21
C SER A 19 -8.32 4.55 -3.72
N CYS A 20 -7.52 5.27 -2.95
CA CYS A 20 -7.81 5.54 -1.56
C CYS A 20 -7.53 7.01 -1.23
N VAL A 21 -8.14 7.49 -0.14
CA VAL A 21 -8.03 8.86 0.34
C VAL A 21 -7.65 8.83 1.80
N GLY A 22 -6.65 9.61 2.18
CA GLY A 22 -6.17 9.69 3.56
C GLY A 22 -5.01 10.67 3.73
N ASN A 23 -4.51 10.77 4.95
CA ASN A 23 -3.43 11.69 5.32
C ASN A 23 -2.08 11.00 5.19
N PHE A 24 -1.62 10.81 3.96
CA PHE A 24 -0.41 10.03 3.67
C PHE A 24 0.87 10.87 3.73
N THR A 25 0.84 12.13 3.26
CA THR A 25 2.03 12.99 3.21
C THR A 25 2.28 13.75 4.51
N SER A 26 1.20 14.09 5.22
CA SER A 26 1.23 14.79 6.49
C SER A 26 -0.11 14.61 7.21
N SER A 27 -0.12 14.73 8.53
CA SER A 27 -1.31 14.57 9.37
C SER A 27 -2.46 15.55 9.05
N GLY A 28 -2.14 16.70 8.48
CA GLY A 28 -3.10 17.76 8.12
C GLY A 28 -3.42 17.85 6.63
N GLU A 29 -2.73 17.11 5.78
CA GLU A 29 -2.90 17.15 4.33
C GLU A 29 -3.71 15.96 3.86
N LEU A 30 -4.66 16.18 2.95
CA LEU A 30 -5.46 15.10 2.39
C LEU A 30 -4.88 14.70 1.03
N ASN A 31 -4.62 13.40 0.86
CA ASN A 31 -4.06 12.86 -0.37
C ASN A 31 -5.04 11.93 -1.05
N LEU A 32 -5.00 11.94 -2.38
CA LEU A 32 -5.63 10.94 -3.22
C LEU A 32 -4.53 10.05 -3.81
N ILE A 33 -4.57 8.77 -3.49
CA ILE A 33 -3.64 7.78 -4.02
C ILE A 33 -4.40 6.92 -5.04
N ILE A 34 -3.80 6.75 -6.21
CA ILE A 34 -4.42 6.09 -7.36
C ILE A 34 -3.50 4.97 -7.83
N ALA A 35 -4.01 3.74 -7.89
CA ALA A 35 -3.35 2.63 -8.55
C ALA A 35 -3.78 2.53 -10.01
N LYS A 36 -2.80 2.45 -10.91
CA LYS A 36 -2.97 2.17 -12.33
C LYS A 36 -2.25 0.89 -12.71
N CYS A 37 -2.81 -0.26 -12.32
CA CYS A 37 -2.29 -1.61 -12.58
C CYS A 37 -0.89 -1.87 -11.99
N THR A 38 0.17 -1.32 -12.57
CA THR A 38 1.58 -1.47 -12.17
C THR A 38 2.20 -0.15 -11.71
N ARG A 39 1.41 0.91 -11.54
CA ARG A 39 1.87 2.22 -11.08
C ARG A 39 0.98 2.76 -9.97
N ILE A 40 1.57 3.58 -9.11
CA ILE A 40 0.86 4.33 -8.08
C ILE A 40 1.16 5.81 -8.29
N GLU A 41 0.10 6.61 -8.28
CA GLU A 41 0.18 8.06 -8.31
C GLU A 41 -0.35 8.62 -7.00
N ILE A 42 0.39 9.57 -6.43
CA ILE A 42 0.00 10.28 -5.20
C ILE A 42 -0.28 11.72 -5.58
N HIS A 43 -1.47 12.19 -5.19
CA HIS A 43 -1.94 13.54 -5.44
C HIS A 43 -2.25 14.22 -4.10
N LEU A 44 -1.85 15.48 -3.95
CA LEU A 44 -2.27 16.34 -2.85
C LEU A 44 -3.58 17.03 -3.21
N LEU A 45 -4.53 17.03 -2.29
CA LEU A 45 -5.75 17.80 -2.44
C LEU A 45 -5.49 19.27 -2.05
N SER A 46 -5.53 20.15 -3.03
CA SER A 46 -5.49 21.60 -2.84
C SER A 46 -6.88 22.21 -3.07
N PRO A 47 -7.15 23.43 -2.56
CA PRO A 47 -8.38 24.16 -2.89
C PRO A 47 -8.60 24.39 -4.39
N GLN A 48 -7.53 24.42 -5.18
CA GLN A 48 -7.56 24.61 -6.63
C GLN A 48 -7.78 23.30 -7.39
N GLY A 49 -7.64 22.15 -6.73
CA GLY A 49 -7.80 20.82 -7.33
C GLY A 49 -6.74 19.83 -6.86
N LEU A 50 -6.52 18.78 -7.66
CA LEU A 50 -5.54 17.74 -7.38
C LEU A 50 -4.17 18.12 -7.93
N GLN A 51 -3.18 18.21 -7.05
CA GLN A 51 -1.79 18.44 -7.41
C GLN A 51 -1.04 17.12 -7.45
N PRO A 52 -0.51 16.67 -8.60
CA PRO A 52 0.30 15.46 -8.67
C PRO A 52 1.62 15.66 -7.91
N MET A 53 1.93 14.74 -7.00
CA MET A 53 3.18 14.76 -6.24
C MET A 53 4.16 13.71 -6.73
N LEU A 54 3.69 12.48 -6.90
CA LEU A 54 4.57 11.34 -7.17
C LEU A 54 3.91 10.32 -8.10
N ASP A 55 4.70 9.70 -8.98
CA ASP A 55 4.27 8.62 -9.87
C ASP A 55 5.34 7.51 -9.94
N VAL A 56 5.10 6.40 -9.23
CA VAL A 56 6.08 5.33 -9.00
C VAL A 56 5.62 4.01 -9.62
N PRO A 57 6.50 3.29 -10.35
CA PRO A 57 6.21 1.94 -10.79
C PRO A 57 6.37 0.92 -9.65
N ILE A 58 5.44 -0.03 -9.61
CA ILE A 58 5.48 -1.21 -8.74
C ILE A 58 5.81 -2.42 -9.60
N TYR A 59 6.75 -3.25 -9.14
CA TYR A 59 7.16 -4.48 -9.84
C TYR A 59 6.17 -5.63 -9.64
N GLY A 60 4.93 -5.39 -10.04
CA GLY A 60 3.82 -6.34 -9.94
C GLY A 60 2.50 -5.66 -10.26
N ARG A 61 1.47 -6.47 -10.54
CA ARG A 61 0.10 -5.96 -10.65
C ARG A 61 -0.47 -5.78 -9.25
N ILE A 62 -0.93 -4.58 -8.96
CA ILE A 62 -1.55 -4.22 -7.69
C ILE A 62 -2.89 -4.94 -7.61
N ALA A 63 -3.05 -5.78 -6.59
CA ALA A 63 -4.29 -6.48 -6.28
C ALA A 63 -5.12 -5.70 -5.25
N THR A 64 -4.45 -5.08 -4.28
CA THR A 64 -5.09 -4.26 -3.24
C THR A 64 -4.23 -3.07 -2.87
N LEU A 65 -4.89 -1.97 -2.52
CA LEU A 65 -4.26 -0.73 -2.10
C LEU A 65 -5.14 -0.09 -1.02
N GLU A 66 -4.60 0.08 0.19
CA GLU A 66 -5.34 0.59 1.35
C GLU A 66 -4.46 1.48 2.23
N LEU A 67 -5.06 2.51 2.81
CA LEU A 67 -4.40 3.38 3.80
C LEU A 67 -4.84 2.99 5.21
N PHE A 68 -3.90 3.03 6.15
CA PHE A 68 -4.20 2.80 7.56
C PHE A 68 -3.27 3.61 8.45
N ARG A 69 -3.75 3.99 9.63
CA ARG A 69 -2.95 4.71 10.64
C ARG A 69 -2.69 3.80 11.84
N PRO A 70 -1.46 3.32 12.04
CA PRO A 70 -1.10 2.63 13.28
C PRO A 70 -1.28 3.52 14.50
N HIS A 71 -1.50 2.90 15.65
CA HIS A 71 -1.52 3.64 16.91
C HIS A 71 -0.16 4.26 17.21
N GLY A 72 -0.16 5.57 17.49
CA GLY A 72 1.06 6.34 17.76
C GLY A 72 1.65 7.03 16.53
N GLU A 73 1.20 6.67 15.32
CA GLU A 73 1.60 7.37 14.10
C GLU A 73 0.71 8.58 13.83
N THR A 74 1.32 9.64 13.29
CA THR A 74 0.61 10.89 12.93
C THR A 74 0.15 10.91 11.48
N GLN A 75 0.76 10.07 10.64
CA GLN A 75 0.46 9.95 9.22
C GLN A 75 0.03 8.52 8.86
N ASP A 76 -0.70 8.40 7.77
CA ASP A 76 -1.17 7.12 7.26
C ASP A 76 -0.04 6.37 6.54
N LEU A 77 -0.04 5.06 6.68
CA LEU A 77 0.81 4.14 5.94
C LEU A 77 0.03 3.53 4.79
N LEU A 78 0.73 3.27 3.69
CA LEU A 78 0.16 2.68 2.49
C LEU A 78 0.48 1.19 2.44
N PHE A 79 -0.56 0.36 2.53
CA PHE A 79 -0.47 -1.07 2.29
C PHE A 79 -0.74 -1.38 0.83
N ILE A 80 0.16 -2.16 0.22
CA ILE A 80 0.01 -2.65 -1.15
C ILE A 80 0.23 -4.16 -1.14
N ALA A 81 -0.68 -4.90 -1.76
CA ALA A 81 -0.46 -6.28 -2.12
C ALA A 81 -0.53 -6.47 -3.64
N THR A 82 0.31 -7.35 -4.14
CA THR A 82 0.38 -7.71 -5.56
C THR A 82 -0.29 -9.05 -5.82
N GLU A 83 -0.73 -9.27 -7.05
CA GLU A 83 -1.30 -10.57 -7.49
C GLU A 83 -0.30 -11.74 -7.38
N ARG A 84 0.99 -11.45 -7.21
CA ARG A 84 2.04 -12.46 -6.98
C ARG A 84 2.33 -12.69 -5.49
N TYR A 85 1.37 -12.38 -4.62
CA TYR A 85 1.45 -12.63 -3.17
C TYR A 85 2.61 -11.92 -2.47
N LYS A 86 3.14 -10.85 -3.06
CA LYS A 86 4.08 -9.95 -2.41
C LYS A 86 3.32 -8.76 -1.87
N PHE A 87 3.62 -8.36 -0.64
CA PHE A 87 3.05 -7.17 -0.03
C PHE A 87 4.15 -6.27 0.54
N CYS A 88 3.85 -4.99 0.62
CA CYS A 88 4.70 -4.01 1.28
C CYS A 88 3.87 -2.94 1.98
N VAL A 89 4.49 -2.34 2.99
CA VAL A 89 4.00 -1.15 3.69
C VAL A 89 4.95 -0.02 3.35
N LEU A 90 4.40 1.04 2.77
CA LEU A 90 5.12 2.25 2.39
C LEU A 90 4.76 3.40 3.33
N GLN A 91 5.77 4.24 3.60
CA GLN A 91 5.65 5.49 4.32
C GLN A 91 6.16 6.63 3.45
N TRP A 92 5.54 7.80 3.55
CA TRP A 92 6.09 9.03 3.01
C TRP A 92 7.12 9.65 3.96
N ASP A 93 8.26 10.06 3.40
CA ASP A 93 9.21 10.91 4.09
C ASP A 93 9.16 12.32 3.50
N ALA A 94 8.71 13.28 4.31
CA ALA A 94 8.58 14.67 3.91
C ALA A 94 9.92 15.39 3.77
N GLU A 95 10.98 14.93 4.45
CA GLU A 95 12.31 15.57 4.38
C GLU A 95 13.00 15.25 3.05
N THR A 96 12.96 13.97 2.64
CA THR A 96 13.57 13.50 1.40
C THR A 96 12.62 13.57 0.20
N SER A 97 11.31 13.72 0.44
CA SER A 97 10.26 13.59 -0.58
C SER A 97 10.29 12.24 -1.30
N GLU A 98 10.59 11.17 -0.55
CA GLU A 98 10.69 9.81 -1.06
C GLU A 98 9.71 8.84 -0.39
N LEU A 99 9.38 7.76 -1.11
CA LEU A 99 8.62 6.64 -0.57
C LEU A 99 9.58 5.63 0.09
N ILE A 100 9.46 5.48 1.40
CA ILE A 100 10.25 4.53 2.18
C ILE A 100 9.45 3.23 2.35
N THR A 101 10.07 2.10 2.01
CA THR A 101 9.50 0.78 2.32
C THR A 101 9.79 0.44 3.78
N ARG A 102 8.77 0.52 4.64
CA ARG A 102 8.86 0.11 6.05
C ARG A 102 8.92 -1.39 6.20
N PHE A 103 8.10 -2.09 5.42
CA PHE A 103 8.00 -3.53 5.49
C PHE A 103 7.76 -4.12 4.11
N LYS A 104 8.34 -5.29 3.84
CA LYS A 104 8.09 -6.06 2.62
C LYS A 104 8.16 -7.55 2.91
N HIS A 105 7.26 -8.31 2.33
CA HIS A 105 7.27 -9.76 2.47
C HIS A 105 6.57 -10.45 1.28
N GLU A 106 6.83 -11.74 1.15
CA GLU A 106 6.24 -12.62 0.14
C GLU A 106 5.58 -13.79 0.86
N ILE A 107 4.32 -14.08 0.52
CA ILE A 107 3.56 -15.16 1.14
C ILE A 107 3.72 -16.42 0.29
N GLU A 108 4.27 -17.49 0.86
CA GLU A 108 4.53 -18.75 0.14
C GLU A 108 3.30 -19.65 -0.08
N VAL A 109 2.10 -19.24 0.34
CA VAL A 109 0.92 -20.13 0.38
C VAL A 109 -0.02 -19.91 -0.81
N LYS A 110 -0.17 -20.94 -1.67
CA LYS A 110 -1.24 -21.11 -2.68
C LYS A 110 -2.61 -21.43 -2.04
N LEU A 111 -3.05 -20.64 -1.08
CA LEU A 111 -4.42 -20.67 -0.56
C LEU A 111 -4.97 -19.26 -0.72
N VAL A 112 -5.26 -18.88 -1.96
CA VAL A 112 -6.02 -17.66 -2.28
C VAL A 112 -6.93 -18.05 -3.45
N TYR A 113 -7.95 -18.82 -3.12
CA TYR A 113 -9.10 -19.10 -3.99
C TYR A 113 -10.34 -18.58 -3.28
N ALA A 114 -10.42 -17.28 -3.05
CA ALA A 114 -11.68 -16.59 -2.85
C ALA A 114 -11.41 -15.10 -3.02
N ASN A 115 -12.43 -14.38 -3.45
CA ASN A 115 -12.46 -12.92 -3.55
C ASN A 115 -11.66 -12.26 -2.42
N PHE A 116 -10.56 -11.58 -2.79
CA PHE A 116 -9.63 -10.89 -1.89
C PHE A 116 -10.35 -9.69 -1.24
N VAL A 117 -11.24 -9.96 -0.29
CA VAL A 117 -11.82 -8.95 0.59
C VAL A 117 -10.85 -8.85 1.75
N LEU A 118 -9.83 -7.99 1.63
CA LEU A 118 -9.11 -7.52 2.82
C LEU A 118 -10.14 -6.84 3.71
N LYS A 119 -10.57 -7.53 4.77
CA LYS A 119 -11.29 -6.88 5.84
C LYS A 119 -10.24 -6.25 6.75
N PHE A 120 -10.11 -4.94 6.71
CA PHE A 120 -9.56 -4.22 7.85
C PHE A 120 -10.53 -4.39 9.01
N VAL A 121 -10.23 -5.36 9.86
CA VAL A 121 -11.01 -5.64 11.04
C VAL A 121 -10.48 -4.72 12.15
N ASN A 122 -11.12 -3.56 12.35
CA ASN A 122 -11.03 -2.77 13.58
C ASN A 122 -11.76 -3.49 14.73
N THR A 123 -11.52 -4.78 14.94
CA THR A 123 -12.17 -5.56 16.01
C THR A 123 -11.17 -5.80 17.12
N TYR A 124 -11.46 -5.11 18.23
CA TYR A 124 -10.93 -5.37 19.55
C TYR A 124 -11.07 -6.86 19.90
N PHE A 125 -9.98 -7.62 19.85
CA PHE A 125 -9.90 -8.93 20.50
C PHE A 125 -8.95 -8.86 21.71
N LEU A 126 -9.38 -9.50 22.78
CA LEU A 126 -8.97 -9.33 24.18
C LEU A 126 -7.47 -9.61 24.45
N TYR A 127 -6.66 -8.56 24.50
CA TYR A 127 -5.49 -8.46 25.41
C TYR A 127 -5.49 -7.04 26.01
N PRO A 128 -5.54 -6.86 27.34
CA PRO A 128 -5.92 -5.57 27.93
C PRO A 128 -4.92 -4.41 27.77
N GLU A 129 -3.75 -4.62 27.18
CA GLU A 129 -2.67 -3.61 27.22
C GLU A 129 -1.95 -3.35 25.89
N VAL A 130 -2.39 -3.92 24.77
CA VAL A 130 -1.67 -3.81 23.49
C VAL A 130 -2.62 -3.42 22.35
N LYS A 131 -2.45 -2.22 21.80
CA LYS A 131 -3.26 -1.70 20.68
C LYS A 131 -2.53 -1.97 19.35
N ALA A 132 -2.70 -3.17 18.82
CA ALA A 132 -2.13 -3.59 17.54
C ALA A 132 -3.09 -3.33 16.38
N THR A 133 -2.60 -2.82 15.26
CA THR A 133 -3.31 -2.86 13.97
C THR A 133 -3.03 -4.20 13.30
N PHE A 134 -4.06 -4.95 12.91
CA PHE A 134 -3.92 -6.24 12.24
C PHE A 134 -4.34 -6.12 10.78
N ILE A 135 -3.64 -6.85 9.90
CA ILE A 135 -4.14 -7.15 8.55
C ILE A 135 -4.51 -8.63 8.56
N GLU A 136 -5.80 -8.91 8.44
CA GLU A 136 -6.31 -10.26 8.37
C GLU A 136 -6.39 -10.69 6.90
N VAL A 137 -5.70 -11.78 6.58
CA VAL A 137 -5.73 -12.40 5.25
C VAL A 137 -6.24 -13.82 5.46
N GLU A 138 -7.48 -14.08 5.02
CA GLU A 138 -8.14 -15.40 5.01
C GLU A 138 -7.87 -16.23 6.29
N ASP A 139 -8.41 -15.78 7.43
CA ASP A 139 -8.38 -16.47 8.73
C ASP A 139 -6.97 -16.72 9.33
N LYS A 140 -5.94 -16.08 8.77
CA LYS A 140 -4.61 -15.95 9.39
C LYS A 140 -4.42 -14.52 9.87
N HIS A 141 -4.26 -14.38 11.19
CA HIS A 141 -3.88 -13.12 11.82
C HIS A 141 -2.40 -12.84 11.54
N PHE A 142 -2.12 -11.89 10.64
CA PHE A 142 -0.78 -11.31 10.54
C PHE A 142 -0.69 -10.16 11.54
N VAL A 143 0.04 -10.38 12.63
CA VAL A 143 0.34 -9.37 13.64
C VAL A 143 1.38 -8.41 13.07
N LEU A 144 0.94 -7.25 12.56
CA LEU A 144 1.87 -6.22 12.07
C LEU A 144 2.72 -5.62 13.19
N GLU A 145 2.28 -5.72 14.44
CA GLU A 145 2.99 -5.16 15.60
C GLU A 145 4.39 -5.77 15.82
N GLN A 146 4.60 -7.05 15.44
CA GLN A 146 5.93 -7.68 15.49
C GLN A 146 6.80 -7.40 14.25
N MET A 147 6.22 -6.79 13.20
CA MET A 147 6.90 -6.54 11.93
C MET A 147 7.36 -5.09 11.74
N ILE A 148 6.80 -4.14 12.50
CA ILE A 148 7.15 -2.70 12.42
C ILE A 148 8.09 -2.25 13.56
N LEU A 149 8.21 -3.03 14.65
CA LEU A 149 9.02 -2.71 15.84
C LEU A 149 10.38 -3.44 15.94
N LYS A 150 11.05 -3.71 14.81
CA LYS A 150 12.46 -4.13 14.82
C LYS A 150 13.36 -3.15 14.10
#